data_AF-A0AAV5ICG2-F1
#
_entry.id   AF-A0AAV5ICG2-F1
#
_cell.length_a   1.000
_cell.length_b   1.000
_cell.length_c   1.000
_cell.angle_alpha   90.00
_cell.angle_beta   90.00
_cell.angle_gamma   90.00
#
_symmetry.space_group_name_H-M   'P 1'
#
loop_
_entity.id
_entity.type
_entity.pdbx_description
1 polymer ?
#
loop_
_entity_poly.entity_id
_entity_poly.type
_entity_poly.pdbx_seq_one_letter_code
_entity_poly.pdbx_strand_id
1 'polypeptide(L)' 'MLSPMIPVVTFATLLDSVIRHYLVIPVDHIPTVKELQSRDEDYSLVSHMLGVEQTILHKEAPQVE' A
#
# COMPACT_ATOMS: atom_id res chain seq x y z
N MET A 1 16.88 1.23 -15.55
CA MET A 1 16.20 2.53 -15.35
C MET A 1 15.49 2.44 -14.02
N LEU A 2 15.56 3.46 -13.15
CA LEU A 2 14.70 3.49 -11.96
C LEU A 2 13.28 3.82 -12.42
N SER A 3 12.31 2.96 -12.13
CA SER A 3 10.89 3.27 -12.32
C SER A 3 10.50 4.49 -11.47
N PRO A 4 9.65 5.39 -11.98
CA PRO A 4 9.18 6.54 -11.21
C PRO A 4 8.47 6.08 -9.94
N MET A 5 8.82 6.67 -8.81
CA MET A 5 8.24 6.35 -7.51
C MET A 5 6.86 6.99 -7.42
N ILE A 6 5.81 6.16 -7.45
CA ILE A 6 4.42 6.62 -7.36
C ILE A 6 4.10 6.95 -5.89
N PRO A 7 3.65 8.16 -5.57
CA PRO A 7 3.30 8.53 -4.21
C PRO A 7 2.08 7.74 -3.72
N VAL A 8 2.00 7.48 -2.41
CA VAL A 8 0.98 6.65 -1.78
C VAL A 8 0.43 7.34 -0.53
N VAL A 9 -0.88 7.28 -0.32
CA VAL A 9 -1.55 7.81 0.87
C VAL A 9 -2.17 6.67 1.65
N THR A 10 -2.12 6.76 2.98
CA THR A 10 -2.70 5.77 3.87
C THR A 10 -3.79 6.38 4.75
N PHE A 11 -4.88 5.64 4.93
CA PHE A 11 -6.02 6.04 5.76
C PHE A 11 -6.28 4.98 6.82
N ALA A 12 -6.39 5.39 8.08
CA ALA A 12 -6.88 4.55 9.16
C ALA A 12 -8.42 4.55 9.14
N THR A 13 -9.05 3.38 9.10
CA THR A 13 -10.52 3.30 9.13
C THR A 13 -11.03 3.27 10.58
N LEU A 14 -12.09 4.04 10.86
CA LEU A 14 -12.66 4.22 12.21
C LEU A 14 -13.72 3.17 12.59
N LEU A 15 -13.69 1.98 11.99
CA LEU A 15 -14.64 0.94 12.35
C LEU A 15 -14.29 0.39 13.74
N ASP A 16 -15.28 0.45 14.64
CA ASP A 16 -15.23 0.17 16.08
C ASP A 16 -14.85 -1.28 16.43
N SER A 17 -13.68 -1.75 16.00
CA SER A 17 -13.22 -3.08 16.34
C SER A 17 -11.71 -3.10 16.53
N VAL A 18 -11.29 -3.95 17.45
CA VAL A 18 -9.96 -4.27 17.99
C VAL A 18 -8.81 -4.42 16.96
N ILE A 19 -9.06 -4.18 15.67
CA ILE A 19 -8.14 -4.35 14.54
C ILE A 19 -8.03 -3.03 13.77
N ARG A 20 -6.84 -2.41 13.80
CA ARG A 20 -6.53 -1.26 12.92
C ARG A 20 -6.42 -1.76 11.47
N HIS A 21 -7.29 -1.27 10.60
CA HIS A 21 -7.20 -1.53 9.17
C HIS A 21 -6.65 -0.29 8.46
N TYR A 22 -5.60 -0.49 7.67
CA TYR A 22 -4.97 0.55 6.86
C TYR A 22 -5.32 0.32 5.39
N LEU A 23 -5.84 1.36 4.74
CA LEU A 23 -6.05 1.36 3.31
C LEU A 23 -4.90 2.12 2.63
N VAL A 24 -4.16 1.44 1.77
CA VAL A 24 -3.03 1.99 1.01
C VAL A 24 -3.49 2.24 -0.42
N ILE A 25 -3.49 3.50 -0.87
CA ILE A 25 -3.96 3.90 -2.21
C ILE A 25 -2.86 4.69 -2.91
N PRO A 26 -2.51 4.36 -4.17
CA PRO A 26 -1.60 5.19 -4.96
C PRO A 26 -2.25 6.54 -5.26
N VAL A 27 -1.45 7.60 -5.24
CA VAL A 27 -1.89 8.95 -5.57
C VAL A 27 -2.15 9.09 -7.06
N ASP A 28 -1.32 8.47 -7.88
CA ASP A 28 -1.57 8.37 -9.31
C ASP A 28 -2.61 7.29 -9.59
N HIS A 29 -3.50 7.57 -10.54
CA HIS A 29 -4.66 6.74 -10.78
C HIS A 29 -4.27 5.38 -11.39
N ILE A 30 -4.51 4.31 -10.65
CA ILE A 30 -4.80 2.99 -11.23
C ILE A 30 -6.32 2.83 -11.18
N PRO A 31 -7.04 2.85 -12.31
CA PRO A 31 -8.50 2.79 -12.32
C PRO A 31 -9.06 1.50 -11.73
N THR A 32 -8.31 0.40 -11.82
CA THR A 32 -8.69 -0.87 -11.23
C THR A 32 -7.51 -1.84 -11.18
N VAL A 33 -7.51 -2.78 -10.22
CA VAL A 33 -6.55 -3.90 -10.18
C VAL A 33 -6.60 -4.77 -11.45
N LYS A 34 -7.69 -4.71 -12.22
CA LYS A 34 -7.84 -5.44 -13.49
C LYS A 34 -6.91 -4.92 -14.60
N GLU A 35 -6.35 -3.74 -14.43
CA GLU A 35 -5.43 -3.14 -15.39
C GLU A 35 -3.96 -3.38 -15.05
N LEU A 36 -3.67 -4.03 -13.91
CA LEU A 36 -2.31 -4.46 -13.59
C LEU A 36 -1.86 -5.52 -14.60
N GLN A 37 -0.74 -5.26 -15.26
CA GLN A 37 -0.07 -6.17 -16.18
C GLN A 37 1.18 -6.75 -15.54
N SER A 38 1.68 -7.87 -16.07
CA SER A 38 2.96 -8.45 -15.64
C SER A 38 4.12 -7.66 -16.26
N ARG A 39 4.27 -6.39 -15.84
CA ARG A 39 5.25 -5.43 -16.36
C ARG A 39 6.00 -4.80 -15.20
N ASP A 40 7.24 -4.39 -15.46
CA ASP A 40 8.14 -3.87 -14.43
C ASP A 40 7.55 -2.67 -13.69
N GLU A 41 6.77 -1.82 -14.37
CA GLU A 41 6.12 -0.66 -13.77
C GLU A 41 5.07 -1.07 -12.73
N ASP A 42 4.21 -2.03 -13.08
CA ASP A 42 3.14 -2.53 -12.20
C ASP A 42 3.71 -3.33 -11.03
N TYR A 43 4.76 -4.13 -11.26
CA TYR A 43 5.49 -4.81 -10.19
C TYR A 43 6.13 -3.83 -9.22
N SER A 44 6.75 -2.75 -9.72
CA SER A 44 7.36 -1.72 -8.90
C SER A 44 6.31 -1.01 -8.04
N LEU A 45 5.14 -0.73 -8.60
CA LEU A 45 4.03 -0.09 -7.90
C LEU A 45 3.46 -0.96 -6.77
N VAL A 46 3.11 -2.22 -7.08
CA VAL A 46 2.59 -3.15 -6.06
C VAL A 46 3.62 -3.40 -4.95
N SER A 47 4.89 -3.56 -5.32
CA SER A 47 5.98 -3.76 -4.35
C SER A 47 6.17 -2.54 -3.44
N HIS A 48 6.05 -1.32 -3.99
CA HIS A 48 6.12 -0.10 -3.20
C HIS A 48 4.96 0.00 -2.22
N MET A 49 3.74 -0.25 -2.67
CA MET A 49 2.55 -0.25 -1.81
C MET A 49 2.65 -1.28 -0.67
N LEU A 50 3.13 -2.48 -0.97
CA LEU A 50 3.37 -3.52 0.04
C LEU A 50 4.41 -3.08 1.08
N GLY A 51 5.51 -2.45 0.65
CA GLY A 51 6.53 -1.94 1.57
C GLY A 51 6.00 -0.84 2.50
N VAL A 52 5.12 0.03 1.99
CA VAL A 52 4.43 1.05 2.80
C VAL A 52 3.55 0.39 3.86
N GLU A 53 2.74 -0.60 3.48
CA GLU A 53 1.89 -1.35 4.42
C GLU A 53 2.72 -2.02 5.52
N GLN A 54 3.77 -2.77 5.16
CA GLN A 54 4.66 -3.43 6.11
C GLN A 54 5.30 -2.44 7.09
N THR A 55 5.71 -1.27 6.60
CA THR A 55 6.28 -0.21 7.44
C THR A 55 5.27 0.34 8.44
N ILE A 56 4.00 0.50 8.04
CA ILE A 56 2.93 0.98 8.90
C ILE A 56 2.58 -0.07 9.96
N LEU A 57 2.41 -1.33 9.55
CA LEU A 57 2.16 -2.43 10.48
C LEU A 57 3.29 -2.55 11.52
N HIS A 58 4.55 -2.47 11.09
CA HIS A 58 5.69 -2.53 12.00
C HIS A 58 5.74 -1.38 13.01
N LYS A 59 5.35 -0.16 12.60
CA LYS A 59 5.36 1.03 13.46
C LYS A 59 4.17 1.09 14.41
N GLU A 60 2.98 0.73 13.94
CA GLU A 60 1.71 0.99 14.63
C GLU A 60 1.12 -0.26 15.31
N ALA A 61 1.66 -1.43 14.99
CA ALA A 61 1.38 -2.70 15.65
C ALA A 61 2.72 -3.40 15.98
N PRO A 62 3.48 -2.89 16.97
CA PRO A 62 4.65 -3.59 17.47
C PRO A 62 4.18 -4.87 18.17
N GLN A 63 4.04 -5.94 17.40
CA GLN A 63 3.98 -7.34 17.82
C GLN A 63 2.88 -7.64 18.84
N VAL A 64 1.72 -8.10 18.36
CA VAL A 64 1.07 -9.20 19.07
C VAL A 64 1.90 -10.43 18.68
N GLU A 65 2.84 -10.79 19.55
CA GLU A 65 3.47 -12.12 19.56
C GLU A 65 2.42 -13.20 19.88
#